data_AF-A0AAD7JKF2-F1
#
_entry.id   AF-A0AAD7JKF2-F1
#
_cell.length_a   1.000
_cell.length_b   1.000
_cell.length_c   1.000
_cell.angle_alpha   90.00
_cell.angle_beta   90.00
_cell.angle_gamma   90.00
#
_symmetry.space_group_name_H-M   'P 1'
#
loop_
_entity.id
_entity.type
_entity.pdbx_description
1 polymer ?
#
loop_
_entity_poly.entity_id
_entity_poly.type
_entity_poly.pdbx_seq_one_letter_code
_entity_poly.pdbx_strand_id
1 'polypeptide(L)'
;MTDAQKAAKKTTVADTEARTHSGTGINPWSKWLKAELKPPEDERRLRRLLDYQVYMQDEEKNAAINTALAERYPDQLGARDSIKWRVALARELLAAESDEVQDEFQAKGEEEYEEALAEYEKNEAGGAKMEDFDEEARKEARARLIAVAKPLLLSIRKLTGYQVTMLVGGVIDGKVEVRSVHGGTVDGESEDGPEGVDFTHWDPQGYKPIVKQFMRYIAASNGMPQAAEGEGRPPSTAPEDAL
;
A
#
# COMPACT_ATOMS: atom_id res chain seq x y z
N MET A 1 -22.72 23.25 -24.49
CA MET A 1 -23.14 22.81 -23.14
C MET A 1 -24.21 23.76 -22.64
N THR A 2 -25.39 23.25 -22.33
CA THR A 2 -26.53 24.06 -21.90
C THR A 2 -26.42 24.41 -20.42
N ASP A 3 -26.98 25.54 -20.00
CA ASP A 3 -26.95 25.99 -18.60
C ASP A 3 -27.56 24.97 -17.62
N ALA A 4 -28.44 24.09 -18.11
CA ALA A 4 -28.96 22.94 -17.37
C ALA A 4 -27.90 21.89 -16.99
N GLN A 5 -26.88 21.66 -17.84
CA GLN A 5 -25.79 20.73 -17.56
C GLN A 5 -24.80 21.30 -16.52
N LYS A 6 -24.61 22.63 -16.49
CA LYS A 6 -23.83 23.31 -15.44
C LYS A 6 -24.54 23.31 -14.08
N ALA A 7 -25.86 23.42 -14.05
CA ALA A 7 -26.64 23.36 -12.81
C ALA A 7 -26.68 21.94 -12.21
N ALA A 8 -26.78 20.90 -13.03
CA ALA A 8 -26.75 19.52 -12.57
C ALA A 8 -25.39 19.13 -11.95
N LYS A 9 -24.26 19.57 -12.55
CA LYS A 9 -22.91 19.34 -11.99
C LYS A 9 -22.64 20.12 -10.70
N LYS A 10 -23.24 21.30 -10.52
CA LYS A 10 -23.09 22.09 -9.28
C LYS A 10 -23.82 21.48 -8.09
N THR A 11 -24.90 20.74 -8.33
CA THR A 11 -25.74 20.18 -7.26
C THR A 11 -25.14 18.89 -6.69
N THR A 12 -24.48 18.06 -7.51
CA THR A 12 -23.80 16.84 -7.04
C THR A 12 -22.53 17.11 -6.24
N VAL A 13 -21.77 18.17 -6.56
CA VAL A 13 -20.57 18.54 -5.77
C VAL A 13 -20.95 19.13 -4.41
N ALA A 14 -22.00 19.96 -4.35
CA ALA A 14 -22.47 20.56 -3.10
C ALA A 14 -23.00 19.52 -2.09
N ASP A 15 -23.66 18.45 -2.56
CA ASP A 15 -24.15 17.36 -1.69
C ASP A 15 -23.03 16.43 -1.19
N THR A 16 -21.88 16.40 -1.86
CA THR A 16 -20.73 15.61 -1.43
C THR A 16 -19.92 16.36 -0.36
N GLU A 17 -19.81 17.69 -0.50
CA GLU A 17 -19.18 18.55 0.51
C GLU A 17 -20.04 18.69 1.78
N ALA A 18 -21.39 18.70 1.66
CA ALA A 18 -22.29 18.81 2.80
C ALA A 18 -22.29 17.58 3.74
N ARG A 19 -21.82 16.41 3.28
CA ARG A 19 -21.76 15.18 4.09
C ARG A 19 -20.48 15.00 4.91
N THR A 20 -19.46 15.85 4.72
CA THR A 20 -18.21 15.73 5.49
C THR A 20 -18.14 16.63 6.72
N HIS A 21 -19.15 17.48 6.96
CA HIS A 21 -19.12 18.47 8.04
C HIS A 21 -20.33 18.41 9.01
N SER A 22 -20.89 17.22 9.25
CA SER A 22 -21.68 17.00 10.47
C SER A 22 -20.72 16.73 11.63
N GLY A 23 -20.65 17.68 12.56
CA GLY A 23 -19.69 17.71 13.66
C GLY A 23 -19.54 16.39 14.43
N THR A 24 -18.29 15.98 14.59
CA THR A 24 -17.86 15.03 15.62
C THR A 24 -16.49 15.53 16.10
N GLY A 25 -16.21 15.37 17.39
CA GLY A 25 -15.05 15.99 18.08
C GLY A 25 -13.71 15.76 17.40
N ILE A 26 -12.69 16.50 17.82
CA ILE A 26 -11.30 16.39 17.35
C ILE A 26 -10.95 14.91 17.15
N ASN A 27 -10.86 14.46 15.89
CA ASN A 27 -10.51 13.08 15.59
C ASN A 27 -9.05 12.87 16.05
N PRO A 28 -8.79 12.11 17.12
CA PRO A 28 -7.45 11.97 17.68
C PRO A 28 -6.50 11.24 16.71
N TRP A 29 -7.06 10.50 15.76
CA TRP A 29 -6.33 9.79 14.71
C TRP A 29 -5.93 10.68 13.54
N SER A 30 -6.57 11.83 13.36
CA SER A 30 -6.38 12.67 12.17
C SER A 30 -4.92 13.11 11.96
N LYS A 31 -4.17 13.38 13.03
CA LYS A 31 -2.75 13.74 12.95
C LYS A 31 -1.87 12.54 12.58
N TRP A 32 -2.16 11.37 13.17
CA TRP A 32 -1.41 10.14 12.94
C TRP A 32 -1.65 9.58 11.54
N LEU A 33 -2.91 9.47 11.11
CA LEU A 33 -3.29 9.02 9.76
C LEU A 33 -2.65 9.91 8.69
N LYS A 34 -2.61 11.23 8.92
CA LYS A 34 -1.96 12.18 8.02
C LYS A 34 -0.43 12.12 8.05
N ALA A 35 0.20 11.49 9.04
CA ALA A 35 1.65 11.42 9.18
C ALA A 35 2.21 10.07 8.69
N GLU A 36 1.58 8.97 9.08
CA GLU A 36 2.10 7.60 8.87
C GLU A 36 1.47 6.89 7.66
N LEU A 37 0.23 7.21 7.30
CA LEU A 37 -0.43 6.69 6.09
C LEU A 37 -0.35 7.68 4.93
N LYS A 38 0.62 8.60 4.94
CA LYS A 38 0.86 9.38 3.73
C LYS A 38 1.28 8.40 2.64
N PRO A 39 0.58 8.32 1.50
CA PRO A 39 1.22 7.81 0.31
C PRO A 39 2.54 8.61 0.12
N PRO A 40 3.63 7.96 -0.32
CA PRO A 40 4.90 8.64 -0.56
C PRO A 40 4.64 9.92 -1.35
N GLU A 41 5.35 11.01 -1.01
CA GLU A 41 5.02 12.37 -1.46
C GLU A 41 4.95 12.51 -3.00
N ASP A 42 5.56 11.56 -3.72
CA ASP A 42 5.53 11.39 -5.17
C ASP A 42 4.15 11.00 -5.73
N GLU A 43 3.27 10.37 -4.97
CA GLU A 43 1.91 9.97 -5.41
C GLU A 43 0.89 11.12 -5.35
N ARG A 44 1.27 12.29 -4.82
CA ARG A 44 0.27 13.31 -4.43
C ARG A 44 -0.28 14.17 -5.55
N ARG A 45 0.27 14.10 -6.75
CA ARG A 45 -0.37 14.64 -7.95
C ARG A 45 0.12 13.83 -9.12
N LEU A 46 -0.78 13.10 -9.76
CA LEU A 46 -0.56 12.68 -11.14
C LEU A 46 -0.26 13.95 -11.93
N ARG A 47 0.97 14.06 -12.41
CA ARG A 47 1.43 15.16 -13.25
C ARG A 47 1.63 14.58 -14.63
N ARG A 48 1.05 15.24 -15.63
CA ARG A 48 1.39 14.98 -17.02
C ARG A 48 2.90 15.13 -17.20
N LEU A 49 3.52 14.16 -17.88
CA LEU A 49 4.91 14.25 -18.30
C LEU A 49 5.05 15.41 -19.30
N LEU A 50 6.15 16.17 -19.16
CA LEU A 50 6.47 17.22 -20.12
C LEU A 50 6.88 16.57 -21.45
N ASP A 51 6.62 17.23 -22.58
CA ASP A 51 6.76 16.60 -23.90
C ASP A 51 8.20 16.10 -24.15
N TYR A 52 9.21 16.81 -23.66
CA TYR A 52 10.61 16.36 -23.75
C TYR A 52 10.91 15.11 -22.89
N GLN A 53 10.13 14.83 -21.86
CA GLN A 53 10.26 13.62 -21.05
C GLN A 53 9.70 12.41 -21.79
N VAL A 54 8.56 12.59 -22.47
CA VAL A 54 7.99 11.56 -23.37
C VAL A 54 8.93 11.30 -24.54
N TYR A 55 9.50 12.37 -25.12
CA TYR A 55 10.54 12.29 -26.15
C TYR A 55 11.78 11.51 -25.71
N MET A 56 12.16 11.61 -24.43
CA MET A 56 13.30 10.85 -23.88
C MET A 56 13.00 9.36 -23.65
N GLN A 57 11.74 8.96 -23.61
CA GLN A 57 11.34 7.56 -23.41
C GLN A 57 11.33 6.78 -24.72
N ASP A 58 11.17 7.46 -25.86
CA ASP A 58 11.28 6.85 -27.18
C ASP A 58 12.71 6.34 -27.44
N GLU A 59 12.85 5.09 -27.88
CA GLU A 59 14.14 4.42 -28.03
C GLU A 59 15.04 5.10 -29.07
N GLU A 60 14.47 5.53 -30.20
CA GLU A 60 15.20 6.16 -31.28
C GLU A 60 15.67 7.56 -30.88
N LYS A 61 14.76 8.34 -30.27
CA LYS A 61 15.08 9.70 -29.81
C LYS A 61 16.05 9.70 -28.64
N ASN A 62 15.94 8.74 -27.71
CA ASN A 62 16.90 8.56 -26.62
C ASN A 62 18.29 8.16 -27.14
N ALA A 63 18.38 7.30 -28.16
CA ALA A 63 19.65 6.99 -28.81
C ALA A 63 20.29 8.25 -29.42
N ALA A 64 19.51 9.08 -30.11
CA ALA A 64 19.98 10.36 -30.66
C ALA A 64 20.47 11.33 -29.55
N ILE A 65 19.75 11.42 -28.43
CA ILE A 65 20.15 12.24 -27.27
C ILE A 65 21.47 11.74 -26.67
N ASN A 66 21.66 10.42 -26.53
CA ASN A 66 22.88 9.86 -25.98
C ASN A 66 24.08 10.07 -26.92
N THR A 67 23.89 9.97 -28.23
CA THR A 67 24.90 10.33 -29.23
C THR A 67 25.27 11.81 -29.11
N ALA A 68 24.28 12.71 -29.08
CA ALA A 68 24.52 14.15 -28.93
C ALA A 68 25.22 14.50 -27.59
N LEU A 69 24.90 13.78 -26.51
CA LEU A 69 25.55 13.91 -25.22
C LEU A 69 27.03 13.50 -25.29
N ALA A 70 27.32 12.39 -25.95
CA ALA A 70 28.69 11.91 -26.11
C ALA A 70 29.55 12.82 -26.98
N GLU A 71 28.96 13.46 -27.98
CA GLU A 71 29.66 14.40 -28.87
C GLU A 71 29.89 15.77 -28.22
N ARG A 72 28.87 16.34 -27.56
CA ARG A 72 28.92 17.71 -27.04
C ARG A 72 29.42 17.82 -25.61
N TYR A 73 29.23 16.76 -24.81
CA TYR A 73 29.58 16.72 -23.40
C TYR A 73 30.28 15.39 -23.02
N PRO A 74 31.41 15.04 -23.67
CA PRO A 74 32.10 13.77 -23.42
C PRO A 74 32.49 13.58 -21.95
N ASP A 75 32.88 14.65 -21.26
CA ASP A 75 33.29 14.63 -19.84
C ASP A 75 32.12 14.43 -18.87
N GLN A 76 30.87 14.50 -19.35
CA GLN A 76 29.67 14.37 -18.53
C GLN A 76 29.04 12.97 -18.63
N LEU A 77 29.59 12.07 -19.44
CA LEU A 77 29.18 10.66 -19.46
C LEU A 77 29.43 10.00 -18.10
N GLY A 78 28.35 9.62 -17.41
CA GLY A 78 28.42 8.98 -16.09
C GLY A 78 28.59 9.94 -14.92
N ALA A 79 28.66 11.25 -15.16
CA ALA A 79 28.67 12.24 -14.09
C ALA A 79 27.32 12.27 -13.35
N ARG A 80 27.35 12.65 -12.06
CA ARG A 80 26.14 12.83 -11.24
C ARG A 80 25.12 13.78 -11.88
N ASP A 81 25.60 14.76 -12.65
CA ASP A 81 24.78 15.76 -13.33
C ASP A 81 24.42 15.41 -14.79
N SER A 82 24.76 14.19 -15.26
CA SER A 82 24.49 13.74 -16.64
C SER A 82 23.01 13.87 -17.04
N ILE A 83 22.09 13.71 -16.09
CA ILE A 83 20.65 13.86 -16.30
C ILE A 83 20.29 15.28 -16.75
N LYS A 84 20.91 16.30 -16.15
CA LYS A 84 20.63 17.71 -16.49
C LYS A 84 20.99 18.00 -17.96
N TRP A 85 22.12 17.47 -18.42
CA TRP A 85 22.58 17.63 -19.79
C TRP A 85 21.71 16.86 -20.79
N ARG A 86 21.27 15.65 -20.43
CA ARG A 86 20.29 14.88 -21.22
C ARG A 86 18.98 15.63 -21.39
N VAL A 87 18.46 16.21 -20.31
CA VAL A 87 17.21 17.01 -20.37
C VAL A 87 17.38 18.25 -21.24
N ALA A 88 18.53 18.94 -21.16
CA ALA A 88 18.80 20.09 -22.00
C ALA A 88 18.84 19.72 -23.50
N LEU A 89 19.54 18.63 -23.84
CA LEU A 89 19.61 18.12 -25.21
C LEU A 89 18.27 17.62 -25.73
N ALA A 90 17.48 16.94 -24.89
CA ALA A 90 16.14 16.49 -25.26
C ALA A 90 15.23 17.67 -25.65
N ARG A 91 15.28 18.77 -24.89
CA ARG A 91 14.53 20.00 -25.21
C ARG A 91 14.99 20.64 -26.51
N GLU A 92 16.30 20.70 -26.73
CA GLU A 92 16.87 21.28 -27.96
C GLU A 92 16.50 20.45 -29.18
N LEU A 93 16.65 19.13 -29.09
CA LEU A 93 16.33 18.21 -30.19
C LEU A 93 14.83 18.22 -30.49
N LEU A 94 13.97 18.13 -29.48
CA LEU A 94 12.52 18.22 -29.67
C LEU A 94 12.10 19.55 -30.31
N ALA A 95 12.69 20.68 -29.90
CA ALA A 95 12.40 21.99 -30.50
C ALA A 95 12.90 22.13 -31.95
N ALA A 96 13.83 21.29 -32.39
CA ALA A 96 14.36 21.26 -33.75
C ALA A 96 13.60 20.28 -34.66
N GLU A 97 12.75 19.42 -34.10
CA GLU A 97 11.85 18.54 -34.86
C GLU A 97 10.74 19.35 -35.54
N SER A 98 10.08 18.73 -36.53
CA SER A 98 8.92 19.34 -37.19
C SER A 98 7.74 19.52 -36.23
N ASP A 99 6.86 20.48 -36.53
CA ASP A 99 5.63 20.72 -35.77
C ASP A 99 4.79 19.43 -35.63
N GLU A 100 4.73 18.60 -36.68
CA GLU A 100 4.03 17.31 -36.67
C GLU A 100 4.57 16.34 -35.61
N VAL A 101 5.90 16.28 -35.43
CA VAL A 101 6.55 15.40 -34.44
C VAL A 101 6.35 15.96 -33.03
N GLN A 102 6.41 17.29 -32.88
CA GLN A 102 6.15 17.93 -31.58
C GLN A 102 4.71 17.67 -31.11
N ASP A 103 3.73 17.81 -32.01
CA ASP A 103 2.31 17.51 -31.77
C ASP A 103 2.11 16.03 -31.40
N GLU A 104 2.83 15.10 -32.04
CA GLU A 104 2.77 13.67 -31.73
C GLU A 104 3.18 13.39 -30.28
N PHE A 105 4.31 13.94 -29.82
CA PHE A 105 4.78 13.74 -28.45
C PHE A 105 3.91 14.45 -27.42
N GLN A 106 3.31 15.59 -27.80
CA GLN A 106 2.31 16.25 -26.97
C GLN A 106 1.07 15.35 -26.77
N ALA A 107 0.56 14.76 -27.85
CA ALA A 107 -0.60 13.87 -27.81
C ALA A 107 -0.32 12.59 -26.99
N LYS A 108 0.86 11.97 -27.17
CA LYS A 108 1.27 10.81 -26.36
C LYS A 108 1.30 11.14 -24.86
N GLY A 109 1.84 12.30 -24.49
CA GLY A 109 1.86 12.74 -23.09
C GLY A 109 0.47 13.02 -22.52
N GLU A 110 -0.49 13.45 -23.35
CA GLU A 110 -1.90 13.60 -22.96
C GLU A 110 -2.58 12.25 -22.76
N GLU A 111 -2.40 11.32 -23.69
CA GLU A 111 -2.96 9.97 -23.62
C GLU A 111 -2.47 9.21 -22.38
N GLU A 112 -1.15 9.17 -22.15
CA GLU A 112 -0.56 8.52 -20.95
C GLU A 112 -1.07 9.15 -19.66
N TYR A 113 -1.28 10.48 -19.65
CA TYR A 113 -1.81 11.17 -18.49
C TYR A 113 -3.28 10.84 -18.24
N GLU A 114 -4.10 10.77 -19.29
CA GLU A 114 -5.51 10.40 -19.19
C GLU A 114 -5.70 8.95 -18.72
N GLU A 115 -4.90 8.01 -19.24
CA GLU A 115 -4.91 6.62 -18.79
C GLU A 115 -4.54 6.50 -17.30
N ALA A 116 -3.44 7.14 -16.90
CA ALA A 116 -2.98 7.09 -15.52
C ALA A 116 -3.94 7.84 -14.57
N LEU A 117 -4.59 8.91 -15.03
CA LEU A 117 -5.64 9.59 -14.28
C LEU A 117 -6.86 8.68 -14.08
N ALA A 118 -7.28 7.95 -15.12
CA ALA A 118 -8.39 7.00 -15.00
C ALA A 118 -8.07 5.86 -14.02
N GLU A 119 -6.84 5.35 -14.03
CA GLU A 119 -6.38 4.35 -13.07
C GLU A 119 -6.34 4.90 -11.64
N TYR A 120 -5.83 6.12 -11.47
CA TYR A 120 -5.81 6.79 -10.18
C TYR A 120 -7.21 7.05 -9.63
N GLU A 121 -8.13 7.58 -10.43
CA GLU A 121 -9.52 7.81 -10.03
C GLU A 121 -10.22 6.49 -9.66
N LYS A 122 -9.95 5.41 -10.39
CA LYS A 122 -10.42 4.06 -10.05
C LYS A 122 -9.87 3.61 -8.70
N ASN A 123 -8.59 3.81 -8.43
CA ASN A 123 -7.94 3.39 -7.18
C ASN A 123 -8.35 4.28 -5.98
N GLU A 124 -8.48 5.59 -6.15
CA GLU A 124 -8.90 6.55 -5.11
C GLU A 124 -10.36 6.34 -4.70
N ALA A 125 -11.22 5.93 -5.65
CA ALA A 125 -12.62 5.56 -5.37
C ALA A 125 -12.77 4.21 -4.62
N GLY A 126 -11.67 3.59 -4.17
CA GLY A 126 -11.67 2.28 -3.52
C GLY A 126 -11.83 1.11 -4.49
N GLY A 127 -11.48 1.31 -5.76
CA GLY A 127 -11.80 0.42 -6.88
C GLY A 127 -10.87 -0.78 -7.09
N ALA A 128 -9.88 -1.02 -6.23
CA ALA A 128 -9.29 -2.35 -6.13
C ALA A 128 -10.30 -3.25 -5.40
N LYS A 129 -11.14 -3.96 -6.16
CA LYS A 129 -12.07 -4.91 -5.55
C LYS A 129 -11.24 -6.05 -4.98
N MET A 130 -11.60 -6.59 -3.81
CA MET A 130 -10.96 -7.80 -3.27
C MET A 130 -11.01 -8.99 -4.26
N GLU A 131 -11.91 -8.91 -5.23
CA GLU A 131 -12.11 -9.86 -6.33
C GLU A 131 -11.00 -9.81 -7.39
N ASP A 132 -10.26 -8.69 -7.49
CA ASP A 132 -9.21 -8.49 -8.49
C ASP A 132 -7.85 -9.09 -8.06
N PHE A 133 -7.74 -9.57 -6.81
CA PHE A 133 -6.53 -10.18 -6.30
C PHE A 133 -6.50 -11.69 -6.63
N ASP A 134 -5.56 -12.08 -7.47
CA ASP A 134 -5.23 -13.49 -7.71
C ASP A 134 -4.64 -14.19 -6.47
N GLU A 135 -4.42 -15.50 -6.56
CA GLU A 135 -3.95 -16.28 -5.41
C GLU A 135 -2.51 -15.94 -5.01
N GLU A 136 -1.68 -15.48 -5.95
CA GLU A 136 -0.31 -15.04 -5.67
C GLU A 136 -0.31 -13.75 -4.86
N ALA A 137 -1.11 -12.76 -5.28
CA ALA A 137 -1.28 -11.50 -4.57
C ALA A 137 -1.89 -11.72 -3.17
N ARG A 138 -2.84 -12.65 -3.03
CA ARG A 138 -3.39 -13.03 -1.71
C ARG A 138 -2.33 -13.68 -0.82
N LYS A 139 -1.48 -14.56 -1.37
CA LYS A 139 -0.38 -15.18 -0.64
C LYS A 139 0.64 -14.15 -0.17
N GLU A 140 1.00 -13.21 -1.02
CA GLU A 140 1.91 -12.11 -0.68
C GLU A 140 1.30 -11.19 0.39
N ALA A 141 0.02 -10.85 0.27
CA ALA A 141 -0.70 -10.07 1.28
C ALA A 141 -0.71 -10.79 2.64
N ARG A 142 -0.96 -12.11 2.67
CA ARG A 142 -0.86 -12.92 3.89
C ARG A 142 0.55 -12.90 4.49
N ALA A 143 1.58 -13.00 3.65
CA ALA A 143 2.98 -12.94 4.09
C ALA A 143 3.34 -11.57 4.69
N ARG A 144 2.84 -10.48 4.10
CA ARG A 144 3.13 -9.10 4.52
C ARG A 144 2.22 -8.58 5.63
N LEU A 145 1.14 -9.27 5.96
CA LEU A 145 0.15 -8.83 6.93
C LEU A 145 0.76 -8.37 8.27
N ILE A 146 1.76 -9.09 8.78
CA ILE A 146 2.42 -8.74 10.05
C ILE A 146 3.17 -7.41 9.93
N ALA A 147 3.89 -7.22 8.82
CA ALA A 147 4.67 -6.00 8.57
C ALA A 147 3.77 -4.76 8.49
N VAL A 148 2.56 -4.90 7.97
CA VAL A 148 1.58 -3.81 7.85
C VAL A 148 0.80 -3.60 9.15
N ALA A 149 0.33 -4.68 9.78
CA ALA A 149 -0.54 -4.58 10.95
C ALA A 149 0.22 -4.18 12.22
N LYS A 150 1.47 -4.64 12.40
CA LYS A 150 2.23 -4.37 13.64
C LYS A 150 2.45 -2.87 13.91
N PRO A 151 2.87 -2.03 12.94
CA PRO A 151 2.96 -0.58 13.13
C PRO A 151 1.62 0.07 13.52
N LEU A 152 0.52 -0.39 12.93
CA LEU A 152 -0.82 0.09 13.26
C LEU A 152 -1.19 -0.24 14.71
N LEU A 153 -1.00 -1.50 15.13
CA LEU A 153 -1.31 -1.93 16.50
C LEU A 153 -0.45 -1.19 17.54
N LEU A 154 0.84 -0.99 17.26
CA LEU A 154 1.73 -0.19 18.11
C LEU A 154 1.25 1.26 18.21
N SER A 155 0.75 1.82 17.13
CA SER A 155 0.23 3.19 17.10
C SER A 155 -1.08 3.30 17.88
N ILE A 156 -1.98 2.33 17.76
CA ILE A 156 -3.21 2.26 18.55
C ILE A 156 -2.87 2.20 20.04
N ARG A 157 -1.92 1.34 20.41
CA ARG A 157 -1.44 1.25 21.80
C ARG A 157 -0.88 2.58 22.28
N LYS A 158 0.02 3.21 21.53
CA LYS A 158 0.61 4.50 21.93
C LYS A 158 -0.44 5.60 22.11
N LEU A 159 -1.48 5.60 21.28
CA LEU A 159 -2.51 6.64 21.30
C LEU A 159 -3.57 6.41 22.40
N THR A 160 -3.88 5.14 22.69
CA THR A 160 -4.98 4.78 23.62
C THR A 160 -4.50 4.28 24.98
N GLY A 161 -3.23 3.87 25.10
CA GLY A 161 -2.68 3.17 26.25
C GLY A 161 -3.13 1.71 26.38
N TYR A 162 -3.95 1.19 25.46
CA TYR A 162 -4.45 -0.19 25.53
C TYR A 162 -3.43 -1.20 25.02
N GLN A 163 -3.39 -2.37 25.66
CA GLN A 163 -2.75 -3.56 25.08
C GLN A 163 -3.65 -4.11 23.98
N VAL A 164 -3.12 -4.20 22.76
CA VAL A 164 -3.88 -4.62 21.59
C VAL A 164 -3.26 -5.89 21.01
N THR A 165 -4.09 -6.91 20.82
CA THR A 165 -3.73 -8.13 20.11
C THR A 165 -4.71 -8.34 18.97
N MET A 166 -4.20 -8.70 17.80
CA MET A 166 -4.98 -9.03 16.62
C MET A 166 -4.81 -10.51 16.30
N LEU A 167 -5.92 -11.24 16.29
CA LEU A 167 -5.99 -12.61 15.78
C LEU A 167 -6.59 -12.58 14.38
N VAL A 168 -5.92 -13.21 13.43
CA VAL A 168 -6.34 -13.32 12.03
C VAL A 168 -6.21 -14.76 11.59
N GLY A 169 -7.16 -15.26 10.82
CA GLY A 169 -7.09 -16.62 10.35
C GLY A 169 -8.15 -16.94 9.31
N GLY A 170 -7.99 -18.09 8.67
CA GLY A 170 -8.83 -18.55 7.58
C GLY A 170 -8.55 -20.00 7.23
N VAL A 171 -9.27 -20.51 6.24
CA VAL A 171 -9.03 -21.84 5.67
C VAL A 171 -8.16 -21.70 4.43
N ILE A 172 -6.96 -22.28 4.48
CA ILE A 172 -5.97 -22.25 3.41
C ILE A 172 -5.60 -23.70 3.11
N ASP A 173 -5.73 -24.12 1.85
CA ASP A 173 -5.46 -25.50 1.41
C ASP A 173 -6.14 -26.57 2.28
N GLY A 174 -7.37 -26.31 2.70
CA GLY A 174 -8.16 -27.23 3.54
C GLY A 174 -7.67 -27.34 4.99
N LYS A 175 -6.86 -26.39 5.47
CA LYS A 175 -6.42 -26.32 6.88
C LYS A 175 -6.77 -24.97 7.50
N VAL A 176 -7.11 -24.98 8.78
CA VAL A 176 -7.28 -23.75 9.56
C VAL A 176 -5.92 -23.19 9.91
N GLU A 177 -5.62 -22.00 9.41
CA GLU A 177 -4.44 -21.23 9.79
C GLU A 177 -4.84 -20.02 10.64
N VAL A 178 -4.09 -19.78 11.72
CA VAL A 178 -4.24 -18.60 12.58
C VAL A 178 -2.88 -17.96 12.78
N ARG A 179 -2.84 -16.64 12.66
CA ARG A 179 -1.70 -15.80 13.03
C ARG A 179 -2.15 -14.81 14.10
N SER A 180 -1.21 -14.48 14.98
CA SER A 180 -1.40 -13.46 15.99
C SER A 180 -0.38 -12.34 15.80
N VAL A 181 -0.83 -11.11 15.98
CA VAL A 181 0.03 -9.93 15.96
C VAL A 181 -0.25 -9.12 17.23
N HIS A 182 0.80 -8.80 17.97
CA HIS A 182 0.71 -8.08 19.24
C HIS A 182 1.23 -6.65 19.06
N GLY A 183 0.49 -5.68 19.59
CA GLY A 183 0.84 -4.26 19.61
C GLY A 183 1.94 -3.88 20.60
N GLY A 184 2.85 -4.81 20.91
CA GLY A 184 4.01 -4.63 21.80
C GLY A 184 3.98 -5.55 23.03
N THR A 185 4.93 -5.33 23.94
CA THR A 185 5.19 -6.13 25.15
C THR A 185 4.63 -5.46 26.41
N VAL A 186 4.53 -6.15 27.54
CA VAL A 186 4.20 -5.52 28.82
C VAL A 186 5.24 -4.43 29.14
N ASP A 187 4.79 -3.20 29.42
CA ASP A 187 5.66 -2.10 29.86
C ASP A 187 5.70 -2.09 31.40
N GLY A 188 6.90 -2.07 31.97
CA GLY A 188 7.13 -1.90 33.40
C GLY A 188 7.36 -3.19 34.18
N GLU A 189 8.16 -3.07 35.24
CA GLU A 189 8.32 -4.06 36.30
C GLU A 189 6.96 -4.23 37.02
N SER A 190 6.16 -5.22 36.62
CA SER A 190 5.02 -5.66 37.41
C SER A 190 5.49 -6.66 38.47
N GLU A 191 4.99 -6.56 39.71
CA GLU A 191 5.31 -7.51 40.79
C GLU A 191 4.94 -8.97 40.44
N ASP A 192 4.05 -9.17 39.45
CA ASP A 192 3.44 -10.46 39.10
C ASP A 192 3.84 -11.02 37.72
N GLY A 193 4.83 -10.43 37.01
CA GLY A 193 5.18 -10.92 35.68
C GLY A 193 6.45 -10.33 35.05
N PRO A 194 7.09 -11.06 34.13
CA PRO A 194 8.32 -10.61 33.49
C PRO A 194 8.06 -9.37 32.61
N GLU A 195 8.95 -8.38 32.71
CA GLU A 195 8.91 -7.20 31.84
C GLU A 195 9.34 -7.57 30.41
N GLY A 196 8.79 -6.88 29.40
CA GLY A 196 9.23 -7.05 28.02
C GLY A 196 8.73 -8.31 27.30
N VAL A 197 7.78 -9.07 27.88
CA VAL A 197 7.12 -10.18 27.20
C VAL A 197 5.80 -9.75 26.56
N ASP A 198 5.42 -10.38 25.45
CA ASP A 198 4.07 -10.22 24.89
C ASP A 198 3.06 -11.17 25.57
N PHE A 199 1.79 -11.03 25.23
CA PHE A 199 0.71 -11.81 25.81
C PHE A 199 0.89 -13.33 25.66
N THR A 200 1.58 -13.80 24.63
CA THR A 200 1.78 -15.23 24.37
C THR A 200 2.86 -15.83 25.26
N HIS A 201 3.85 -15.03 25.62
CA HIS A 201 4.97 -15.42 26.47
C HIS A 201 4.68 -15.20 27.95
N TRP A 202 3.81 -14.24 28.29
CA TRP A 202 3.39 -13.97 29.67
C TRP A 202 2.60 -15.13 30.28
N ASP A 203 1.58 -15.64 29.58
CA ASP A 203 0.84 -16.85 29.97
C ASP A 203 0.57 -17.76 28.76
N PRO A 204 1.54 -18.63 28.41
CA PRO A 204 1.37 -19.56 27.30
C PRO A 204 0.22 -20.55 27.50
N GLN A 205 -0.16 -20.86 28.74
CA GLN A 205 -1.21 -21.84 29.02
C GLN A 205 -2.61 -21.22 28.95
N GLY A 206 -2.79 -19.99 29.43
CA GLY A 206 -4.03 -19.22 29.26
C GLY A 206 -4.23 -18.72 27.84
N TYR A 207 -3.15 -18.49 27.08
CA TYR A 207 -3.25 -18.07 25.69
C TYR A 207 -3.75 -19.18 24.74
N LYS A 208 -3.33 -20.44 24.96
CA LYS A 208 -3.73 -21.59 24.13
C LYS A 208 -5.26 -21.75 23.97
N PRO A 209 -6.08 -21.69 25.05
CA PRO A 209 -7.54 -21.71 24.94
C PRO A 209 -8.11 -20.62 24.02
N ILE A 210 -7.53 -19.42 24.03
CA ILE A 210 -8.00 -18.29 23.21
C ILE A 210 -7.80 -18.61 21.73
N VAL A 211 -6.58 -19.03 21.35
CA VAL A 211 -6.26 -19.42 19.98
C VAL A 211 -7.11 -20.62 19.55
N LYS A 212 -7.27 -21.63 20.42
CA LYS A 212 -8.09 -22.82 20.15
C LYS A 212 -9.54 -22.45 19.85
N GLN A 213 -10.13 -21.54 20.63
CA GLN A 213 -11.50 -21.10 20.38
C GLN A 213 -11.62 -20.28 19.09
N PHE A 214 -10.63 -19.45 18.79
CA PHE A 214 -10.60 -18.71 17.54
C PHE A 214 -10.48 -19.63 16.32
N MET A 215 -9.64 -20.67 16.39
CA MET A 215 -9.55 -21.71 15.35
C MET A 215 -10.88 -22.45 15.14
N ARG A 216 -11.61 -22.75 16.23
CA ARG A 216 -12.94 -23.36 16.14
C ARG A 216 -13.96 -22.47 15.46
N TYR A 217 -13.94 -21.19 15.81
CA TYR A 217 -14.78 -20.18 15.18
C TYR A 217 -14.53 -20.15 13.65
N ILE A 218 -13.26 -20.11 13.23
CA ILE A 218 -12.90 -20.13 11.80
C ILE A 218 -13.35 -21.44 11.12
N ALA A 219 -13.12 -22.59 11.75
CA ALA A 219 -13.56 -23.88 11.21
C ALA A 219 -15.08 -23.89 11.00
N ALA A 220 -15.84 -23.46 12.02
CA ALA A 220 -17.29 -23.42 11.97
C ALA A 220 -17.81 -22.42 10.93
N SER A 221 -17.21 -21.23 10.83
CA SER A 221 -17.61 -20.21 9.85
C SER A 221 -17.34 -20.63 8.41
N ASN A 222 -16.44 -21.59 8.19
CA ASN A 222 -16.08 -22.12 6.87
C ASN A 222 -16.64 -23.53 6.61
N GLY A 223 -17.59 -24.00 7.43
CA GLY A 223 -18.27 -25.28 7.24
C GLY A 223 -17.37 -26.51 7.42
N MET A 224 -16.22 -26.37 8.07
CA MET A 224 -15.35 -27.50 8.39
C MET A 224 -15.93 -28.30 9.56
N PRO A 225 -15.91 -29.64 9.48
CA PRO A 225 -16.32 -30.47 10.60
C PRO A 225 -15.45 -30.15 11.81
N GLN A 226 -16.08 -29.83 12.95
CA GLN A 226 -15.34 -29.68 14.19
C GLN A 226 -14.72 -31.03 14.52
N ALA A 227 -13.38 -31.08 14.63
CA ALA A 227 -12.71 -32.23 15.18
C ALA A 227 -13.31 -32.50 16.57
N ALA A 228 -13.97 -33.65 16.74
CA ALA A 228 -14.50 -34.08 18.02
C ALA A 228 -13.38 -34.01 19.04
N GLU A 229 -13.64 -33.38 20.20
CA GLU A 229 -12.68 -33.36 21.29
C GLU A 229 -12.52 -34.79 21.84
N GLY A 230 -11.55 -35.52 21.29
CA GLY A 230 -11.21 -36.86 21.74
C GLY A 230 -10.90 -37.77 20.57
N GLU A 231 -9.63 -37.76 20.14
CA GLU A 231 -8.83 -38.93 19.77
C GLU A 231 -7.64 -38.51 18.87
N GLY A 232 -6.44 -38.93 19.27
CA GLY A 232 -5.27 -39.02 18.39
C GLY A 232 -4.54 -37.71 18.07
N ARG A 233 -3.66 -37.26 18.97
CA ARG A 233 -2.54 -36.38 18.60
C ARG A 233 -1.41 -37.26 18.02
N PRO A 234 -1.09 -37.24 16.71
CA PRO A 234 0.25 -37.66 16.31
C PRO A 234 1.27 -36.61 16.80
N PRO A 235 2.50 -37.01 17.15
CA PRO A 235 3.51 -36.10 17.68
C PRO A 235 3.83 -35.01 16.63
N SER A 236 3.71 -33.75 17.05
CA SER A 236 4.21 -32.62 16.28
C SER A 236 5.73 -32.61 16.41
N THR A 237 6.41 -32.97 15.32
CA THR A 237 7.83 -32.65 15.12
C THR A 237 7.92 -31.20 14.68
N ALA A 238 8.01 -30.28 15.64
CA ALA A 238 8.63 -28.99 15.37
C ALA A 238 10.15 -29.18 15.59
N PRO A 239 11.02 -28.73 14.67
CA PRO A 239 12.44 -28.73 14.91
C PRO A 239 12.76 -27.66 15.97
N GLU A 240 13.25 -28.11 17.13
CA GLU A 240 14.13 -27.32 17.98
C GLU A 240 15.42 -27.11 17.19
N ASP A 241 15.57 -25.94 16.56
CA ASP A 241 16.82 -25.22 16.33
C ASP A 241 16.64 -24.17 15.23
N ALA A 242 16.55 -22.90 15.64
CA ALA A 242 16.97 -21.75 14.84
C ALA A 242 17.15 -20.55 15.78
N LEU A 243 18.37 -20.45 16.33
CA LEU A 243 19.02 -19.17 16.61
C LEU A 243 19.22 -18.39 15.31
#